data_AF-A0A958Y657-F1
#
_entry.id   AF-A0A958Y657-F1
#
_cell.length_a   1.000
_cell.length_b   1.000
_cell.length_c   1.000
_cell.angle_alpha   90.00
_cell.angle_beta   90.00
_cell.angle_gamma   90.00
#
_symmetry.space_group_name_H-M   'P 1'
#
loop_
_entity.id
_entity.type
_entity.pdbx_description
1 polymer ?
#
loop_
_entity_poly.entity_id
_entity_poly.type
_entity_poly.pdbx_seq_one_letter_code
_entity_poly.pdbx_strand_id
1 'polypeptide(L)'
;MQYELLSDAALVSIYVEGNENALEILINRHKHKIYSFIYSKVLDRDLSEDIFQDTFIKVIKTLKRGSYNEEGKFLPWVLRISHNLIIDYFRK
;
A
#
# COMPACT_ATOMS: atom_id res chain seq x y z
N MET A 1 8.82 -16.81 9.82
CA MET A 1 7.60 -16.61 10.66
C MET A 1 6.38 -17.17 9.91
N GLN A 2 5.36 -17.69 10.60
CA GLN A 2 4.25 -18.48 10.02
C GLN A 2 3.39 -17.75 8.96
N TYR A 3 3.56 -16.44 8.80
CA TYR A 3 2.76 -15.58 7.94
C TYR A 3 3.35 -15.29 6.54
N GLU A 4 4.63 -15.59 6.29
CA GLU A 4 5.31 -15.23 5.01
C GLU A 4 4.71 -15.93 3.78
N LEU A 5 4.13 -17.12 3.97
CA LEU A 5 3.51 -17.94 2.92
C LEU A 5 2.04 -17.61 2.67
N LEU A 6 1.44 -16.70 3.45
CA LEU A 6 0.03 -16.35 3.30
C LEU A 6 -0.20 -15.44 2.08
N SER A 7 -1.37 -15.58 1.47
CA SER A 7 -1.81 -14.68 0.42
C SER A 7 -2.02 -13.26 0.94
N ASP A 8 -1.97 -12.27 0.05
CA ASP A 8 -2.22 -10.88 0.42
C ASP A 8 -3.61 -10.72 1.06
N ALA A 9 -4.63 -11.42 0.53
CA ALA A 9 -5.98 -11.41 1.07
C ALA A 9 -6.02 -11.91 2.53
N ALA A 10 -5.32 -13.00 2.83
CA ALA A 10 -5.26 -13.55 4.18
C ALA A 10 -4.53 -12.60 5.15
N LEU A 11 -3.43 -11.99 4.72
CA LEU A 11 -2.72 -11.00 5.53
C LEU A 11 -3.58 -9.76 5.80
N VAL A 12 -4.37 -9.31 4.82
CA VAL A 12 -5.32 -8.21 5.02
C VAL A 12 -6.37 -8.58 6.07
N SER A 13 -6.97 -9.77 6.00
CA SER A 13 -7.95 -10.21 7.00
C SER A 13 -7.34 -10.25 8.41
N ILE A 14 -6.16 -10.86 8.55
CA ILE A 14 -5.44 -10.95 9.83
C ILE A 14 -5.13 -9.55 10.39
N TYR A 15 -4.75 -8.60 9.52
CA TYR A 15 -4.51 -7.23 9.94
C TYR A 15 -5.79 -6.52 10.40
N VAL A 16 -6.90 -6.69 9.66
CA VAL A 16 -8.21 -6.12 10.03
C VAL A 16 -8.72 -6.69 11.36
N GLU A 17 -8.38 -7.94 11.68
CA GLU A 17 -8.64 -8.60 12.96
C GLU A 17 -7.74 -8.10 14.11
N GLY A 18 -6.79 -7.20 13.85
CA GLY A 18 -6.00 -6.49 14.86
C GLY A 18 -4.53 -6.91 14.96
N ASN A 19 -4.06 -7.82 14.10
CA ASN A 19 -2.66 -8.24 14.11
C ASN A 19 -1.80 -7.36 13.18
N GLU A 20 -1.16 -6.36 13.78
CA GLU A 20 -0.32 -5.37 13.10
C GLU A 20 0.87 -5.99 12.33
N ASN A 21 1.37 -7.16 12.73
CA ASN A 21 2.48 -7.82 12.03
C ASN A 21 2.12 -8.24 10.59
N ALA A 22 0.84 -8.51 10.31
CA ALA A 22 0.41 -8.90 8.97
C ALA A 22 0.53 -7.74 7.98
N LEU A 23 0.35 -6.49 8.44
CA LEU A 23 0.59 -5.31 7.61
C LEU A 23 2.07 -5.16 7.28
N GLU A 24 2.97 -5.35 8.24
CA GLU A 24 4.41 -5.27 7.99
C GLU A 24 4.85 -6.22 6.86
N ILE A 25 4.32 -7.45 6.85
CA ILE A 25 4.60 -8.44 5.80
C ILE A 25 4.06 -7.97 4.45
N LEU A 26 2.83 -7.46 4.39
CA LEU A 26 2.25 -6.87 3.17
C LEU A 26 3.11 -5.73 2.63
N ILE A 27 3.52 -4.81 3.49
CA ILE A 27 4.35 -3.66 3.12
C ILE A 27 5.70 -4.16 2.61
N ASN A 28 6.40 -5.01 3.37
CA ASN A 28 7.72 -5.51 2.99
C ASN A 28 7.69 -6.31 1.68
N ARG A 29 6.60 -7.04 1.40
CA ARG A 29 6.39 -7.79 0.16
C ARG A 29 6.25 -6.88 -1.07
N HIS A 30 5.61 -5.72 -0.91
CA HIS A 30 5.23 -4.86 -2.05
C HIS A 30 6.00 -3.55 -2.13
N LYS A 31 6.76 -3.15 -1.10
CA LYS A 31 7.44 -1.84 -1.00
C LYS A 31 8.27 -1.51 -2.22
N HIS A 32 9.08 -2.44 -2.71
CA HIS A 32 9.94 -2.20 -3.88
C HIS A 32 9.12 -1.92 -5.14
N LYS A 33 8.07 -2.70 -5.41
CA LYS A 33 7.21 -2.51 -6.58
C LYS A 33 6.46 -1.18 -6.54
N ILE A 34 5.92 -0.83 -5.37
CA ILE A 34 5.18 0.42 -5.17
C ILE A 34 6.11 1.62 -5.29
N TYR A 35 7.27 1.58 -4.64
CA TYR A 35 8.27 2.65 -4.73
C TYR A 35 8.80 2.82 -6.16
N SER A 36 9.18 1.73 -6.84
CA SER A 36 9.62 1.80 -8.25
C SER A 36 8.54 2.37 -9.16
N PHE A 37 7.26 2.02 -8.94
CA PHE A 37 6.15 2.60 -9.69
C PHE A 37 6.05 4.12 -9.45
N ILE A 38 6.06 4.57 -8.20
CA ILE A 38 6.00 6.00 -7.87
C ILE A 38 7.18 6.74 -8.50
N TYR A 39 8.40 6.25 -8.28
CA TYR A 39 9.61 6.85 -8.82
C TYR A 39 9.59 6.92 -10.34
N SER A 40 9.05 5.91 -11.04
CA SER A 40 8.93 5.93 -12.50
C SER A 40 7.99 7.02 -13.04
N LYS A 41 7.11 7.57 -12.20
CA LYS A 41 6.16 8.64 -12.56
C LYS A 41 6.65 10.02 -12.18
N VAL A 42 7.45 10.10 -11.12
CA VAL A 42 7.83 11.36 -10.49
C VAL A 42 9.28 11.74 -10.80
N LEU A 43 10.18 10.76 -10.92
CA LEU A 43 11.62 10.93 -11.16
C LEU A 43 12.36 11.81 -10.14
N ASP A 44 11.79 11.96 -8.95
CA ASP A 44 12.35 12.68 -7.81
C ASP A 44 12.33 11.75 -6.58
N ARG A 45 13.45 11.64 -5.87
CA ARG A 45 13.57 10.69 -4.75
C ARG A 45 12.80 11.15 -3.51
N ASP A 46 12.90 12.41 -3.16
CA ASP A 46 12.31 12.96 -1.93
C ASP A 46 10.78 12.93 -2.07
N LEU A 47 10.27 13.40 -3.22
CA LEU A 47 8.85 13.35 -3.52
C LEU A 47 8.32 11.90 -3.66
N SER A 48 9.14 10.97 -4.16
CA SER A 48 8.74 9.55 -4.21
C SER A 48 8.58 8.97 -2.82
N GLU A 49 9.46 9.31 -1.88
CA GLU A 49 9.40 8.88 -0.49
C GLU A 49 8.15 9.46 0.21
N ASP A 50 7.87 10.75 0.02
CA ASP A 50 6.68 11.41 0.57
C ASP A 50 5.38 10.74 0.06
N ILE A 51 5.26 10.53 -1.26
CA ILE A 51 4.08 9.88 -1.85
C ILE A 51 3.98 8.43 -1.39
N PHE A 52 5.11 7.72 -1.22
CA PHE A 52 5.14 6.36 -0.73
C PHE A 52 4.60 6.28 0.70
N GLN A 53 5.04 7.17 1.59
CA GLN A 53 4.54 7.25 2.96
C GLN A 53 3.04 7.58 3.01
N ASP A 54 2.60 8.59 2.26
CA ASP A 54 1.18 8.96 2.15
C ASP A 54 0.31 7.82 1.61
N THR A 55 0.85 7.04 0.67
CA THR A 55 0.18 5.85 0.14
C THR A 55 -0.12 4.86 1.26
N PHE A 56 0.87 4.52 2.08
CA PHE A 56 0.67 3.56 3.18
C PHE A 56 -0.20 4.11 4.31
N ILE A 57 -0.13 5.41 4.60
CA ILE A 57 -1.07 6.06 5.52
C ILE A 57 -2.52 5.88 5.04
N LYS A 58 -2.78 6.08 3.74
CA LYS A 58 -4.12 5.86 3.16
C LYS A 58 -4.54 4.39 3.18
N VAL A 59 -3.62 3.47 2.90
CA VAL A 59 -3.87 2.02 3.02
C VAL A 59 -4.29 1.65 4.44
N ILE A 60 -3.50 2.03 5.44
CA ILE A 60 -3.78 1.76 6.86
C ILE A 60 -5.15 2.29 7.27
N LYS A 61 -5.43 3.56 6.94
CA LYS A 61 -6.72 4.20 7.26
C LYS A 61 -7.89 3.48 6.60
N THR A 62 -7.74 3.03 5.36
CA THR A 62 -8.83 2.38 4.61
C THR A 62 -9.11 0.98 5.15
N LEU A 63 -8.06 0.20 5.43
CA LEU A 63 -8.17 -1.13 6.02
C LEU A 63 -8.80 -1.06 7.43
N LYS A 64 -8.34 -0.15 8.30
CA LYS A 64 -8.91 0.02 9.66
C LYS A 64 -10.37 0.49 9.67
N ARG A 65 -10.82 1.16 8.60
CA ARG A 65 -12.23 1.56 8.43
C ARG A 65 -13.12 0.42 7.91
N GLY A 66 -12.55 -0.74 7.54
CA GLY A 66 -13.29 -1.83 6.93
C GLY A 66 -13.84 -1.51 5.54
N SER A 67 -13.33 -0.46 4.88
CA SER A 67 -13.81 -0.02 3.55
C SER A 67 -13.04 -0.66 2.39
N TYR A 68 -12.31 -1.74 2.64
CA TYR A 68 -11.55 -2.47 1.62
C TYR A 68 -12.40 -3.57 1.00
N ASN A 69 -12.62 -3.47 -0.31
CA ASN A 69 -13.47 -4.40 -1.07
C ASN A 69 -12.81 -4.86 -2.40
N GLU A 70 -11.49 -4.99 -2.44
CA GLU A 70 -10.76 -5.25 -3.69
C GLU A 70 -10.54 -6.75 -3.96
N GLU A 71 -11.30 -7.64 -3.30
CA GLU A 71 -11.34 -9.10 -3.57
C GLU A 71 -9.95 -9.76 -3.65
N GLY A 72 -9.03 -9.36 -2.76
CA GLY A 72 -7.66 -9.89 -2.72
C GLY A 72 -6.68 -9.26 -3.71
N LYS A 73 -7.09 -8.26 -4.51
CA LYS A 73 -6.22 -7.49 -5.41
C LYS A 73 -5.50 -6.35 -4.68
N PHE A 74 -4.76 -6.69 -3.62
CA PHE A 74 -4.10 -5.71 -2.76
C PHE A 74 -3.13 -4.80 -3.53
N LEU A 75 -2.15 -5.37 -4.25
CA LEU A 75 -1.16 -4.57 -4.98
C LEU A 75 -1.79 -3.62 -6.02
N PRO A 76 -2.69 -4.06 -6.93
CA PRO A 76 -3.38 -3.15 -7.85
C PRO A 76 -4.13 -2.00 -7.16
N TRP A 77 -4.74 -2.27 -6.01
CA TRP A 77 -5.41 -1.24 -5.22
C TRP A 77 -4.43 -0.21 -4.64
N VAL A 78 -3.30 -0.66 -4.07
CA VAL A 78 -2.28 0.26 -3.54
C VAL A 78 -1.66 1.11 -4.66
N LEU A 79 -1.43 0.53 -5.84
CA LEU A 79 -0.95 1.28 -7.01
C LEU A 79 -1.96 2.35 -7.49
N ARG A 80 -3.27 2.09 -7.34
CA ARG A 80 -4.31 3.09 -7.64
C ARG A 80 -4.27 4.25 -6.65
N ILE A 81 -4.06 3.96 -5.36
CA ILE A 81 -3.91 5.00 -4.32
C ILE A 81 -2.70 5.89 -4.62
N SER A 82 -1.53 5.29 -4.88
CA SER A 82 -0.31 6.06 -5.16
C SER A 82 -0.44 6.87 -6.44
N HIS A 83 -1.05 6.31 -7.49
CA HIS A 83 -1.34 7.03 -8.73
C HIS A 83 -2.24 8.26 -8.50
N ASN A 84 -3.27 8.13 -7.68
CA ASN A 84 -4.14 9.27 -7.36
C ASN A 84 -3.38 10.36 -6.60
N LEU A 85 -2.52 9.99 -5.65
CA LEU A 85 -1.65 10.95 -4.94
C LEU A 85 -0.70 11.69 -5.89
N ILE A 86 -0.11 10.98 -6.85
CA ILE A 86 0.74 11.57 -7.89
C ILE A 86 -0.05 12.59 -8.72
N ILE A 87 -1.25 12.22 -9.18
CA ILE A 87 -2.12 13.13 -9.94
C ILE A 87 -2.48 14.36 -9.10
N ASP A 88 -2.84 14.18 -7.83
CA ASP A 88 -3.21 15.27 -6.94
C ASP A 88 -2.04 16.22 -6.66
N TYR A 89 -0.81 15.70 -6.64
CA TYR A 89 0.41 16.50 -6.53
C TYR A 89 0.60 17.38 -7.78
N PHE A 90 0.53 16.81 -8.98
CA PHE A 90 0.77 17.54 -10.24
C PHE A 90 -0.39 18.45 -10.69
N ARG A 91 -1.58 18.30 -10.12
CA ARG A 91 -2.73 19.18 -10.40
C ARG A 91 -2.66 20.52 -9.64
N LYS A 92 -1.83 20.61 -8.60
CA LYS A 92 -1.60 21.84 -7.84
C LYS A 92 -0.56 22.71 -8.52
#